data_AF-A0AA88X186-F1
#
_entry.id   AF-A0AA88X186-F1
#
_cell.length_a   1.000
_cell.length_b   1.000
_cell.length_c   1.000
_cell.angle_alpha   90.00
_cell.angle_beta   90.00
_cell.angle_gamma   90.00
#
_symmetry.space_group_name_H-M   'P 1'
#
loop_
_entity.id
_entity.type
_entity.pdbx_description
1 polymer ?
#
loop_
_entity_poly.entity_id
_entity_poly.type
_entity_poly.pdbx_seq_one_letter_code
_entity_poly.pdbx_strand_id
1 'polypeptide(L)'
;MYSKPYTKRIDNMRMLAGYQPPKFQQFDRKGNPKQHIAHFVETCNNAGIEGNLLVKQFIRFLKGNAFDWYTDIEPESIDCWEAMEREFLNQFFSTRRSVSMMELTNTRQWKDEPVADYINRWRSLSLDCKERLSEISTVEMCMQGMHWGLLYIL
;
A
#
# COMPACT_ATOMS: atom_id res chain seq x y z
N MET A 1 23.22 7.97 17.82
CA MET A 1 23.60 8.91 16.74
C MET A 1 22.84 8.45 15.50
N TYR A 2 22.18 9.35 14.77
CA TYR A 2 21.43 8.97 13.56
C TYR A 2 22.41 8.57 12.44
N SER A 3 22.14 7.44 11.79
CA SER A 3 22.89 6.91 10.66
C SER A 3 21.95 6.67 9.48
N LYS A 4 22.42 6.95 8.26
CA LYS A 4 21.63 6.74 7.06
C LYS A 4 21.49 5.23 6.80
N PRO A 5 20.28 4.73 6.53
CA PRO A 5 20.09 3.31 6.26
C PRO A 5 20.61 2.87 4.89
N TYR A 6 20.98 3.82 4.03
CA TYR A 6 21.43 3.55 2.68
C TYR A 6 22.94 3.68 2.50
N THR A 7 23.47 2.95 1.53
CA THR A 7 24.90 2.90 1.21
C THR A 7 25.51 4.27 0.89
N LYS A 8 26.81 4.41 1.12
CA LYS A 8 27.60 5.60 0.72
C LYS A 8 27.48 5.92 -0.77
N ARG A 9 27.28 4.89 -1.61
CA ARG A 9 27.03 5.06 -3.06
C ARG A 9 25.82 5.97 -3.30
N ILE A 10 24.69 5.69 -2.64
CA ILE A 10 23.49 6.52 -2.72
C ILE A 10 23.76 7.89 -2.10
N ASP A 11 24.44 7.94 -0.95
CA ASP A 11 24.68 9.21 -0.28
C ASP A 11 25.46 10.20 -1.16
N ASN A 12 26.46 9.69 -1.89
CA ASN A 12 27.29 10.46 -2.80
C ASN A 12 26.60 10.85 -4.12
N MET A 13 25.38 10.37 -4.40
CA MET A 13 24.62 10.80 -5.59
C MET A 13 24.23 12.27 -5.48
N ARG A 14 24.48 13.03 -6.55
CA ARG A 14 24.17 14.47 -6.61
C ARG A 14 22.70 14.68 -6.95
N MET A 15 22.09 15.64 -6.26
CA MET A 15 20.80 16.19 -6.68
C MET A 15 20.99 17.07 -7.90
N LEU A 16 19.91 17.26 -8.68
CA LEU A 16 19.90 18.19 -9.80
C LEU A 16 20.24 19.62 -9.35
N ALA A 17 20.87 20.39 -10.24
CA ALA A 17 21.15 21.79 -9.99
C ALA A 17 19.83 22.57 -9.85
N GLY A 18 19.73 23.41 -8.81
CA GLY A 18 18.49 24.15 -8.52
C GLY A 18 17.40 23.32 -7.83
N TYR A 19 17.72 22.09 -7.38
CA TYR A 19 16.80 21.21 -6.68
C TYR A 19 16.06 21.92 -5.54
N GLN A 20 14.73 21.82 -5.62
CA GLN A 20 13.83 22.21 -4.55
C GLN A 20 13.22 20.95 -3.93
N PRO A 21 13.35 20.75 -2.61
CA PRO A 21 12.82 19.58 -1.97
C PRO A 21 11.29 19.48 -2.12
N PRO A 22 10.73 18.39 -2.71
CA PRO A 22 9.28 18.24 -2.86
C PRO A 22 8.59 18.22 -1.49
N LYS A 23 7.34 18.67 -1.44
CA LYS A 23 6.50 18.57 -0.24
C LYS A 23 5.68 17.28 -0.30
N PHE A 24 5.65 16.56 0.81
CA PHE A 24 4.93 15.30 0.90
C PHE A 24 3.77 15.42 1.89
N GLN A 25 2.66 14.77 1.59
CA GLN A 25 1.76 14.32 2.63
C GLN A 25 2.46 13.18 3.37
N GLN A 26 2.88 13.45 4.60
CA GLN A 26 3.65 12.49 5.38
C GLN A 26 2.81 11.28 5.80
N PHE A 27 3.40 10.11 5.69
CA PHE A 27 2.81 8.83 6.10
C PHE A 27 3.05 8.55 7.58
N ASP A 28 1.97 8.24 8.30
CA ASP A 28 1.94 7.91 9.74
C ASP A 28 1.37 6.52 10.03
N ARG A 29 1.56 5.57 9.10
CA ARG A 29 1.01 4.20 9.15
C ARG A 29 -0.48 4.09 8.85
N LYS A 30 -1.16 5.20 8.55
CA LYS A 30 -2.57 5.19 8.12
C LYS A 30 -2.67 5.20 6.59
N GLY A 31 -3.79 4.71 6.07
CA GLY A 31 -3.99 4.58 4.62
C GLY A 31 -3.32 3.34 4.03
N ASN A 32 -3.40 3.19 2.70
CA ASN A 32 -2.84 2.05 1.98
C ASN A 32 -1.36 2.32 1.63
N PRO A 33 -0.39 1.59 2.18
CA PRO A 33 1.03 1.81 1.92
C PRO A 33 1.40 1.82 0.44
N LYS A 34 0.76 1.00 -0.41
CA LYS A 34 1.03 0.96 -1.86
C LYS A 34 0.60 2.23 -2.57
N GLN A 35 -0.59 2.75 -2.25
CA GLN A 35 -1.06 4.03 -2.81
C GLN A 35 -0.14 5.17 -2.38
N HIS A 36 0.28 5.15 -1.11
CA HIS A 36 1.22 6.09 -0.54
C HIS A 36 2.59 6.07 -1.24
N ILE A 37 3.14 4.89 -1.54
CA ILE A 37 4.36 4.75 -2.35
C ILE A 37 4.16 5.29 -3.77
N ALA A 38 3.05 4.97 -4.42
CA ALA A 38 2.77 5.48 -5.77
C ALA A 38 2.73 7.03 -5.80
N HIS A 39 2.06 7.66 -4.83
CA HIS A 39 2.05 9.11 -4.69
C HIS A 39 3.44 9.70 -4.39
N PHE A 40 4.23 9.02 -3.56
CA PHE A 40 5.61 9.44 -3.26
C PHE A 40 6.48 9.43 -4.52
N VAL A 41 6.44 8.33 -5.29
CA VAL A 41 7.20 8.18 -6.54
C VAL A 41 6.78 9.25 -7.55
N GLU A 42 5.48 9.43 -7.76
CA GLU A 42 4.97 10.44 -8.68
C GLU A 42 5.38 11.87 -8.28
N THR A 43 5.33 12.18 -6.99
CA THR A 43 5.78 13.49 -6.47
C THR A 43 7.27 13.71 -6.71
N CYS A 44 8.09 12.66 -6.56
CA CYS A 44 9.52 12.73 -6.83
C CYS A 44 9.83 12.88 -8.32
N ASN A 45 9.16 12.10 -9.17
CA ASN A 45 9.32 12.17 -10.63
C ASN A 45 9.00 13.58 -11.15
N ASN A 46 7.92 14.21 -10.65
CA ASN A 46 7.57 15.59 -10.98
C ASN A 46 8.62 16.62 -10.55
N ALA A 47 9.49 16.28 -9.59
CA ALA A 47 10.63 17.09 -9.17
C ALA A 47 11.95 16.67 -9.85
N GLY A 48 11.91 15.78 -10.85
CA GLY A 48 13.09 15.27 -11.54
C GLY A 48 13.94 14.30 -10.70
N ILE A 49 13.34 13.67 -9.69
CA ILE A 49 14.00 12.72 -8.80
C ILE A 49 13.56 11.31 -9.16
N GLU A 50 14.50 10.48 -9.60
CA GLU A 50 14.22 9.13 -10.06
C GLU A 50 15.25 8.12 -9.55
N GLY A 51 14.93 6.83 -9.70
CA GLY A 51 15.80 5.71 -9.31
C GLY A 51 16.27 5.81 -7.86
N ASN A 52 17.57 5.60 -7.63
CA ASN A 52 18.13 5.56 -6.27
C ASN A 52 18.12 6.90 -5.54
N LEU A 53 17.85 8.03 -6.22
CA LEU A 53 17.67 9.32 -5.55
C LEU A 53 16.38 9.36 -4.71
N LEU A 54 15.40 8.51 -5.02
CA LEU A 54 14.17 8.35 -4.24
C LEU A 54 14.48 7.98 -2.78
N VAL A 55 15.48 7.11 -2.57
CA VAL A 55 15.90 6.68 -1.21
C VAL A 55 16.31 7.86 -0.33
N LYS A 56 16.95 8.89 -0.92
CA LYS A 56 17.35 10.11 -0.20
C LYS A 56 16.16 10.97 0.20
N GLN A 57 15.05 10.89 -0.52
CA GLN A 57 13.82 11.63 -0.22
C GLN A 57 12.93 10.94 0.80
N PHE A 58 13.06 9.61 0.94
CA PHE A 58 12.10 8.79 1.64
C PHE A 58 11.90 9.19 3.12
N ILE A 59 12.97 9.60 3.82
CA ILE A 59 12.86 10.08 5.20
C ILE A 59 11.88 11.27 5.35
N ARG A 60 11.77 12.14 4.33
CA ARG A 60 10.91 13.34 4.34
C ARG A 60 9.42 12.98 4.17
N PHE A 61 9.16 11.79 3.64
CA PHE A 61 7.83 11.24 3.46
C PHE A 61 7.26 10.62 4.74
N LEU A 62 8.07 10.37 5.77
CA LEU A 62 7.66 9.66 6.98
C LEU A 62 7.44 10.63 8.15
N LYS A 63 6.52 10.28 9.06
CA LYS A 63 6.34 10.96 10.35
C LYS A 63 5.96 9.97 11.47
N GLY A 64 6.18 10.39 12.72
CA GLY A 64 5.86 9.60 13.91
C GLY A 64 6.47 8.20 13.85
N ASN A 65 5.71 7.18 14.22
CA ASN A 65 6.21 5.80 14.29
C ASN A 65 6.72 5.24 12.94
N ALA A 66 6.30 5.80 11.80
CA ALA A 66 6.87 5.41 10.51
C ALA A 66 8.29 5.95 10.33
N PHE A 67 8.57 7.14 10.88
CA PHE A 67 9.90 7.71 10.94
C PHE A 67 10.78 6.94 11.93
N ASP A 68 10.24 6.56 13.10
CA ASP A 68 11.00 5.76 14.10
C ASP A 68 11.47 4.43 13.50
N TRP A 69 10.59 3.72 12.79
CA TRP A 69 10.97 2.52 12.04
C TRP A 69 12.11 2.78 11.05
N TYR A 70 12.07 3.88 10.32
CA TYR A 70 13.13 4.22 9.36
C TYR A 70 14.48 4.45 10.05
N THR A 71 14.47 5.03 11.26
CA THR A 71 15.69 5.23 12.05
C THR A 71 16.24 3.94 12.65
N ASP A 72 15.43 2.89 12.75
CA ASP A 72 15.81 1.56 13.24
C ASP A 72 16.35 0.63 12.14
N ILE A 73 16.26 1.03 10.86
CA ILE A 73 16.83 0.26 9.75
C ILE A 73 18.35 0.20 9.89
N GLU A 74 18.91 -0.99 9.66
CA GLU A 74 20.36 -1.22 9.74
C GLU A 74 21.13 -0.24 8.83
N PRO A 75 22.17 0.43 9.32
CA PRO A 75 22.95 1.38 8.53
C PRO A 75 23.55 0.73 7.29
N GLU A 76 23.58 1.48 6.18
CA GLU A 76 24.13 1.02 4.90
C GLU A 76 23.49 -0.27 4.30
N SER A 77 22.38 -0.78 4.86
CA SER A 77 21.68 -1.98 4.37
C SER A 77 20.86 -1.79 3.09
N ILE A 78 20.48 -0.54 2.78
CA ILE A 78 19.70 -0.20 1.60
C ILE A 78 20.62 0.25 0.47
N ASP A 79 20.69 -0.51 -0.61
CA ASP A 79 21.54 -0.21 -1.76
C ASP A 79 20.79 0.36 -2.96
N CYS A 80 19.46 0.23 -3.03
CA CYS A 80 18.61 0.75 -4.10
C CYS A 80 17.19 1.13 -3.65
N TRP A 81 16.43 1.78 -4.54
CA TRP A 81 15.03 2.13 -4.28
C TRP A 81 14.15 0.90 -4.02
N GLU A 82 14.31 -0.15 -4.81
CA GLU A 82 13.52 -1.39 -4.71
C GLU A 82 13.73 -2.08 -3.36
N ALA A 83 14.93 -1.97 -2.78
CA ALA A 83 15.20 -2.46 -1.43
C ALA A 83 14.44 -1.64 -0.37
N MET A 84 14.46 -0.30 -0.45
CA MET A 84 13.70 0.57 0.45
C MET A 84 12.19 0.32 0.36
N GLU A 85 11.66 0.23 -0.86
CA GLU A 85 10.23 -0.03 -1.10
C GLU A 85 9.81 -1.38 -0.52
N ARG A 86 10.62 -2.43 -0.72
CA ARG A 86 10.36 -3.75 -0.16
C ARG A 86 10.35 -3.73 1.36
N GLU A 87 11.34 -3.12 2.00
CA GLU A 87 11.38 -3.01 3.47
C GLU A 87 10.15 -2.26 4.01
N PHE A 88 9.78 -1.16 3.36
CA PHE A 88 8.59 -0.39 3.73
C PHE A 88 7.29 -1.20 3.61
N LEU A 89 7.10 -1.91 2.50
CA LEU A 89 5.90 -2.74 2.31
C LEU A 89 5.91 -3.94 3.26
N ASN A 90 7.06 -4.56 3.51
CA ASN A 90 7.17 -5.62 4.51
C ASN A 90 6.72 -5.14 5.89
N GLN A 91 7.11 -3.93 6.29
CA GLN A 91 6.75 -3.39 7.60
C GLN A 91 5.28 -2.96 7.69
N PHE A 92 4.77 -2.22 6.69
CA PHE A 92 3.48 -1.53 6.82
C PHE A 92 2.35 -2.12 5.98
N PHE A 93 2.67 -2.86 4.91
CA PHE A 93 1.67 -3.56 4.10
C PHE A 93 1.36 -4.95 4.69
N SER A 94 2.38 -5.72 5.10
CA SER A 94 2.18 -7.06 5.66
C SER A 94 1.41 -7.08 6.98
N THR A 95 1.37 -5.96 7.72
CA THR A 95 0.60 -5.82 8.95
C THR A 95 -0.90 -5.54 8.73
N ARG A 96 -1.34 -5.23 7.50
CA ARG A 96 -2.79 -5.15 7.23
C ARG A 96 -3.35 -6.57 7.17
N ARG A 97 -4.41 -6.81 7.96
CA ARG A 97 -5.24 -8.02 7.82
C ARG A 97 -5.72 -8.09 6.37
N SER A 98 -5.23 -9.05 5.62
CA SER A 98 -5.80 -9.41 4.33
C SER A 98 -7.04 -10.25 4.54
N VAL A 99 -8.09 -10.01 3.76
CA VAL A 99 -9.27 -10.88 3.73
C VAL A 99 -8.83 -12.21 3.12
N SER A 100 -9.01 -13.30 3.85
CA SER A 100 -8.72 -14.63 3.32
C SER A 100 -9.78 -15.06 2.30
N MET A 101 -9.44 -15.95 1.37
CA MET A 101 -10.42 -16.51 0.44
C MET A 101 -11.60 -17.17 1.18
N MET A 102 -11.32 -17.81 2.31
CA MET A 102 -12.33 -18.42 3.18
C MET A 102 -13.24 -17.38 3.82
N GLU A 103 -12.72 -16.23 4.26
CA GLU A 103 -13.53 -15.14 4.81
C GLU A 103 -14.42 -14.50 3.74
N LEU A 104 -13.87 -14.30 2.54
CA LEU A 104 -14.60 -13.74 1.41
C LEU A 104 -15.73 -14.68 0.95
N THR A 105 -15.46 -15.98 0.80
CA THR A 105 -16.46 -16.98 0.39
C THR A 105 -17.52 -17.25 1.44
N ASN A 106 -17.22 -17.04 2.73
CA ASN A 106 -18.19 -17.16 3.83
C ASN A 106 -18.97 -15.87 4.09
N THR A 107 -18.70 -14.79 3.37
CA THR A 107 -19.47 -13.56 3.48
C THR A 107 -20.89 -13.81 2.99
N ARG A 108 -21.88 -13.49 3.83
CA ARG A 108 -23.32 -13.62 3.53
C ARG A 108 -23.99 -12.27 3.66
N GLN A 109 -25.05 -12.07 2.87
CA GLN A 109 -26.00 -10.99 3.07
C GLN A 109 -26.60 -11.13 4.48
N TRP A 110 -26.70 -10.02 5.21
CA TRP A 110 -27.39 -10.04 6.50
C TRP A 110 -28.91 -9.99 6.31
N LYS A 111 -29.65 -10.46 7.33
CA LYS A 111 -31.11 -10.64 7.29
C LYS A 111 -31.88 -9.40 6.80
N ASP A 112 -31.41 -8.21 7.16
CA ASP A 112 -32.06 -6.92 6.85
C ASP A 112 -31.18 -6.00 5.99
N GLU A 113 -30.12 -6.53 5.37
CA GLU A 113 -29.21 -5.76 4.52
C GLU A 113 -29.74 -5.72 3.07
N PRO A 114 -29.92 -4.53 2.45
CA PRO A 114 -30.24 -4.43 1.03
C PRO A 114 -29.17 -5.11 0.17
N VAL A 115 -29.58 -5.74 -0.95
CA VAL A 115 -28.62 -6.43 -1.84
C VAL A 115 -27.52 -5.51 -2.36
N ALA A 116 -27.84 -4.25 -2.66
CA ALA A 116 -26.85 -3.28 -3.09
C ALA A 116 -25.76 -3.04 -2.04
N ASP A 117 -26.14 -2.97 -0.75
CA ASP A 117 -25.21 -2.77 0.36
C ASP A 117 -24.36 -4.02 0.58
N TYR A 118 -24.96 -5.20 0.47
CA TYR A 118 -24.22 -6.47 0.47
C TYR A 118 -23.17 -6.53 -0.65
N ILE A 119 -23.55 -6.19 -1.89
CA ILE A 119 -22.62 -6.18 -3.04
C ILE A 119 -21.47 -5.20 -2.79
N ASN A 120 -21.76 -4.01 -2.27
CA ASN A 120 -20.74 -3.01 -1.96
C ASN A 120 -19.79 -3.50 -0.87
N ARG A 121 -20.31 -4.11 0.20
CA ARG A 121 -19.52 -4.69 1.28
C ARG A 121 -18.66 -5.84 0.79
N TRP A 122 -19.24 -6.77 0.03
CA TRP A 122 -18.52 -7.91 -0.55
C TRP A 122 -17.42 -7.43 -1.52
N ARG A 123 -17.72 -6.45 -2.38
CA ARG A 123 -16.74 -5.84 -3.29
C ARG A 123 -15.59 -5.20 -2.50
N SER A 124 -15.88 -4.46 -1.43
CA SER A 124 -14.83 -3.89 -0.56
C SER A 124 -13.93 -4.98 0.03
N LEU A 125 -14.52 -6.08 0.52
CA LEU A 125 -13.77 -7.22 1.05
C LEU A 125 -12.92 -7.92 -0.01
N SER A 126 -13.43 -8.03 -1.25
CA SER A 126 -12.69 -8.63 -2.37
C SER A 126 -11.45 -7.83 -2.75
N LEU A 127 -11.48 -6.50 -2.61
CA LEU A 127 -10.33 -5.62 -2.87
C LEU A 127 -9.21 -5.78 -1.84
N ASP A 128 -9.57 -6.19 -0.61
CA ASP A 128 -8.62 -6.48 0.47
C ASP A 128 -8.17 -7.96 0.47
N CYS A 129 -8.66 -8.78 -0.46
CA CYS A 129 -8.21 -10.16 -0.66
C CYS A 129 -6.88 -10.16 -1.44
N LYS A 130 -5.90 -10.93 -0.96
CA LYS A 130 -4.57 -11.03 -1.60
C LYS A 130 -4.60 -11.79 -2.93
N GLU A 131 -5.58 -12.68 -3.12
CA GLU A 131 -5.71 -13.50 -4.31
C GLU A 131 -6.42 -12.73 -5.43
N ARG A 132 -5.88 -12.78 -6.65
CA ARG A 132 -6.53 -12.17 -7.81
C ARG A 132 -7.68 -13.07 -8.26
N LEU A 133 -8.92 -12.60 -8.08
CA LEU A 133 -10.10 -13.24 -8.62
C LEU A 133 -10.33 -12.84 -10.08
N SER A 134 -10.79 -13.78 -10.90
CA SER A 134 -11.37 -13.44 -12.20
C SER A 134 -12.72 -12.76 -12.02
N GLU A 135 -13.17 -11.99 -13.00
CA GLU A 135 -14.49 -11.36 -12.97
C GLU A 135 -15.60 -12.39 -12.77
N ILE A 136 -15.51 -13.52 -13.47
CA ILE A 136 -16.45 -14.66 -13.35
C ILE A 136 -16.48 -15.18 -11.91
N SER A 137 -15.32 -15.50 -11.33
CA SER A 137 -15.24 -16.02 -9.95
C SER A 137 -15.78 -15.01 -8.93
N THR A 138 -15.53 -13.72 -9.18
CA THR A 138 -15.99 -12.62 -8.33
C THR A 138 -17.51 -12.56 -8.28
N VAL A 139 -18.16 -12.65 -9.44
CA VAL A 139 -19.63 -12.64 -9.56
C VAL A 139 -20.23 -13.88 -8.90
N GLU A 140 -19.70 -15.08 -9.21
CA GLU A 140 -20.19 -16.34 -8.65
C GLU A 140 -20.10 -16.37 -7.12
N MET A 141 -18.95 -16.02 -6.56
CA MET A 141 -18.75 -15.99 -5.11
C MET A 141 -19.65 -14.95 -4.42
N CYS A 142 -19.85 -13.79 -5.03
CA CYS A 142 -20.74 -12.77 -4.51
C CYS A 142 -22.20 -13.28 -4.49
N MET A 143 -22.66 -13.91 -5.58
CA MET A 143 -24.01 -14.47 -5.70
C MET A 143 -24.27 -15.58 -4.67
N GLN A 144 -23.29 -16.45 -4.41
CA GLN A 144 -23.42 -17.53 -3.41
C GLN A 144 -23.74 -17.01 -1.99
N GLY A 145 -23.36 -15.78 -1.68
CA GLY A 145 -23.65 -15.18 -0.39
C GLY A 145 -24.95 -14.38 -0.31
N MET A 146 -25.68 -14.22 -1.41
CA MET A 146 -26.98 -13.52 -1.42
C MET A 146 -28.09 -14.40 -0.84
N HIS A 147 -29.10 -13.78 -0.24
CA HIS A 147 -30.32 -14.50 0.14
C HIS A 147 -31.10 -14.89 -1.12
N TRP A 148 -31.38 -16.19 -1.26
CA TRP A 148 -31.99 -16.84 -2.45
C TRP A 148 -33.36 -16.29 -2.88
N GLY A 149 -33.98 -15.38 -2.12
CA GLY A 149 -35.26 -14.74 -2.48
C GLY A 149 -35.22 -13.79 -3.68
N LEU A 150 -34.04 -13.59 -4.31
CA LEU A 150 -33.83 -12.64 -5.42
C LEU A 150 -33.16 -13.24 -6.66
N LEU A 151 -32.97 -14.57 -6.73
CA LEU A 151 -32.43 -15.24 -7.92
C LEU A 151 -33.39 -15.30 -9.12
N TYR A 152 -34.58 -14.69 -9.01
CA TYR A 152 -35.61 -14.64 -10.05
C TYR A 152 -35.81 -13.25 -10.68
N ILE A 153 -34.90 -12.29 -10.48
CA ILE A 153 -34.99 -10.93 -11.07
C ILE A 153 -33.71 -10.55 -11.86
N LEU A 154 -33.01 -11.53 -12.42
CA LEU A 154 -32.05 -11.32 -13.52
C LEU A 154 -32.50 -12.19 -14.70
#